data_AF-A0A6I4LWU7-F1
#
_entry.id   AF-A0A6I4LWU7-F1
#
_cell.length_a   1.000
_cell.length_b   1.000
_cell.length_c   1.000
_cell.angle_alpha   90.00
_cell.angle_beta   90.00
_cell.angle_gamma   90.00
#
_symmetry.space_group_name_H-M   'P 1'
#
loop_
_entity.id
_entity.type
_entity.pdbx_description
1 polymer ?
#
loop_
_entity_poly.entity_id
_entity_poly.type
_entity_poly.pdbx_seq_one_letter_code
_entity_poly.pdbx_strand_id
1 'polypeptide(L)'
;MAGEKLYMGMQLYELITIAAILIGPLAAVAIQLTSETRRRTKEQQTQTMRMLVSTRHMPSDPAYSTAINMIPIDFNRNRKVMAAWKTYIETIMFQPSAENAASHETKIYTNQTKLIFEIMKCLGYDLSETDIQTSAYAAGGFVARDNLMMDAWRAWPRIANALEAQTDIITPVQVAEQKSRPNAMTAKQPRKP
;
A
#
# COMPACT_ATOMS: atom_id res chain seq x y z
N MET A 1 7.89 58.36 49.51
CA MET A 1 7.14 57.44 50.38
C MET A 1 6.32 56.51 49.48
N ALA A 2 6.97 55.54 48.82
CA ALA A 2 6.29 54.60 47.95
C ALA A 2 5.63 53.54 48.84
N GLY A 3 4.30 53.54 48.92
CA GLY A 3 3.56 52.52 49.65
C GLY A 3 3.68 51.19 48.92
N GLU A 4 4.64 50.36 49.32
CA GLU A 4 4.63 48.95 48.95
C GLU A 4 3.34 48.34 49.50
N LYS A 5 2.47 47.90 48.58
CA LYS A 5 1.24 47.21 48.93
C LYS A 5 1.59 45.83 49.47
N LEU A 6 1.80 45.78 50.79
CA LEU A 6 2.03 44.58 51.58
C LEU A 6 0.73 43.78 51.65
N TYR A 7 0.50 42.87 50.71
CA TYR A 7 -0.56 41.89 50.83
C TYR A 7 0.02 40.67 51.55
N MET A 8 -0.45 40.39 52.77
CA MET A 8 -0.15 39.15 53.51
C MET A 8 1.31 38.98 53.98
N GLY A 9 1.99 40.06 54.37
CA GLY A 9 3.35 40.02 54.94
C GLY A 9 4.47 39.66 53.95
N MET A 10 4.12 39.46 52.68
CA MET A 10 5.01 39.08 51.59
C MET A 10 5.10 40.23 50.59
N GLN A 11 6.30 40.53 50.09
CA GLN A 11 6.47 41.60 49.10
C GLN A 11 5.91 41.11 47.75
N LEU A 12 5.21 41.98 47.01
CA LEU A 12 4.56 41.62 45.74
C LEU A 12 5.52 40.94 44.73
N TYR A 13 6.81 41.29 44.77
CA TYR A 13 7.82 40.65 43.92
C TYR A 13 8.05 39.17 44.27
N GLU A 14 7.95 38.77 45.54
CA GLU A 14 8.16 37.38 45.99
C GLU A 14 7.04 36.50 45.43
N LEU A 15 5.80 37.00 45.47
CA LEU A 15 4.63 36.31 44.91
C LEU A 15 4.78 36.12 43.39
N ILE A 16 5.26 37.14 42.68
CA ILE A 16 5.55 37.06 41.23
C ILE A 16 6.68 36.06 40.94
N THR A 17 7.72 36.04 41.77
CA THR A 17 8.88 35.15 41.58
C THR A 17 8.49 33.69 41.79
N ILE A 18 7.74 33.40 42.86
CA ILE A 18 7.20 32.05 43.13
C ILE A 18 6.27 31.62 42.00
N ALA A 19 5.37 32.51 41.55
CA ALA A 19 4.50 32.23 40.42
C ALA A 19 5.30 31.93 39.14
N ALA A 20 6.38 32.68 38.86
CA ALA A 20 7.23 32.46 37.68
C ALA A 20 7.96 31.11 37.73
N ILE A 21 8.48 30.69 38.89
CA ILE A 21 9.16 29.41 39.08
C ILE A 21 8.20 28.23 38.84
N LEU A 22 6.92 28.38 39.20
CA LEU A 22 5.91 27.35 38.99
C LEU A 22 5.33 27.35 37.57
N ILE A 23 5.08 28.54 37.00
CA ILE A 23 4.45 28.68 35.68
C ILE A 23 5.44 28.36 34.56
N GLY A 24 6.73 28.67 34.72
CA GLY A 24 7.77 28.42 33.70
C GLY A 24 7.80 26.96 33.21
N PRO A 25 7.97 25.97 34.11
CA PRO A 25 7.96 24.55 33.75
C PRO A 25 6.62 24.11 33.14
N LEU A 26 5.49 24.58 33.67
CA LEU A 26 4.17 24.20 33.18
C LEU A 26 3.94 24.68 31.74
N ALA A 27 4.30 25.93 31.45
CA ALA A 27 4.23 26.50 30.11
C ALA A 27 5.18 25.79 29.13
N ALA A 28 6.41 25.47 29.58
CA ALA A 28 7.38 24.72 28.77
C ALA A 28 6.83 23.34 28.35
N VAL A 29 6.26 22.59 29.29
CA VAL A 29 5.65 21.28 29.01
C VAL A 29 4.45 21.41 28.06
N ALA A 30 3.58 22.41 28.25
CA ALA A 30 2.44 22.63 27.37
C ALA A 30 2.85 22.94 25.92
N ILE A 31 3.87 23.79 25.75
CA ILE A 31 4.45 24.11 24.43
C ILE A 31 5.06 22.84 23.81
N GLN A 32 5.80 22.06 24.60
CA GLN A 32 6.45 20.84 24.15
C GLN A 32 5.42 19.81 23.67
N LEU A 33 4.37 19.51 24.44
CA LEU A 33 3.33 18.55 24.06
C LEU A 33 2.59 18.96 22.78
N THR A 34 2.30 20.26 22.64
CA THR A 34 1.62 20.79 21.46
C THR A 34 2.49 20.68 20.21
N SER A 35 3.78 21.02 20.35
CA SER A 35 4.77 20.88 19.27
C SER A 35 4.96 19.42 18.87
N GLU A 36 5.06 18.52 19.84
CA GLU A 36 5.26 17.09 19.61
C GLU A 36 4.06 16.46 18.92
N THR A 37 2.83 16.79 19.34
CA THR A 37 1.61 16.29 18.70
C THR A 37 1.56 16.70 17.22
N ARG A 38 1.87 17.98 16.92
CA ARG A 38 1.94 18.47 15.54
C ARG A 38 3.02 17.75 14.73
N ARG A 39 4.19 17.51 15.33
CA ARG A 39 5.29 16.79 14.69
C ARG A 39 4.89 15.35 14.37
N ARG A 40 4.29 14.64 15.32
CA ARG A 40 3.82 13.25 15.16
C ARG A 40 2.79 13.13 14.02
N THR A 41 1.81 14.03 13.96
CA THR A 41 0.83 14.04 12.85
C THR A 41 1.52 14.27 11.50
N LYS A 42 2.43 15.24 11.41
CA LYS A 42 3.17 15.51 10.16
C LYS A 42 4.04 14.32 9.75
N GLU A 43 4.64 13.64 10.71
CA GLU A 43 5.49 12.47 10.49
C GLU A 43 4.69 11.27 9.96
N GLN A 44 3.51 11.00 10.53
CA GLN A 44 2.56 9.98 10.03
C GLN A 44 2.13 10.27 8.60
N GLN A 45 1.67 11.50 8.32
CA GLN A 45 1.29 11.92 6.98
C GLN A 45 2.44 11.80 5.97
N THR A 46 3.67 12.12 6.40
CA THR A 46 4.86 12.00 5.56
C THR A 46 5.20 10.53 5.29
N GLN A 47 5.02 9.64 6.26
CA GLN A 47 5.20 8.21 6.09
C GLN A 47 4.21 7.63 5.06
N THR A 48 2.93 7.97 5.17
CA THR A 48 1.90 7.55 4.20
C THR A 48 2.18 8.10 2.81
N MET A 49 2.58 9.37 2.70
CA MET A 49 2.98 9.96 1.42
C MET A 49 4.21 9.27 0.81
N ARG A 50 5.26 9.00 1.60
CA ARG A 50 6.45 8.28 1.11
C ARG A 50 6.11 6.90 0.60
N MET A 51 5.30 6.15 1.35
CA MET A 51 4.86 4.81 0.96
C MET A 51 4.05 4.84 -0.35
N LEU A 52 3.14 5.81 -0.48
CA LEU A 52 2.34 6.00 -1.69
C LEU A 52 3.22 6.32 -2.91
N VAL A 53 4.12 7.30 -2.77
CA VAL A 53 5.00 7.74 -3.87
C VAL A 53 5.99 6.66 -4.28
N SER A 54 6.51 5.86 -3.33
CA SER A 54 7.44 4.77 -3.64
C SER A 54 6.78 3.60 -4.37
N THR A 55 5.51 3.34 -4.09
CA THR A 55 4.78 2.16 -4.62
C THR A 55 3.81 2.49 -5.75
N ARG A 56 3.72 3.76 -6.18
CA ARG A 56 2.74 4.23 -7.18
C ARG A 56 2.74 3.50 -8.53
N HIS A 57 3.86 2.88 -8.93
CA HIS A 57 3.98 2.10 -10.17
C HIS A 57 3.45 0.67 -10.06
N MET A 58 3.25 0.20 -8.83
CA MET A 58 2.90 -1.18 -8.53
C MET A 58 1.57 -1.19 -7.78
N PRO A 59 0.44 -0.95 -8.46
CA PRO A 59 -0.87 -0.92 -7.82
C PRO A 59 -1.26 -2.27 -7.18
N SER A 60 -0.59 -3.37 -7.58
CA SER A 60 -0.71 -4.70 -6.98
C SER A 60 0.04 -4.87 -5.65
N ASP A 61 0.92 -3.93 -5.28
CA ASP A 61 1.69 -4.00 -4.04
C ASP A 61 0.77 -3.78 -2.82
N PRO A 62 0.77 -4.68 -1.81
CA PRO A 62 0.04 -4.47 -0.56
C PRO A 62 0.38 -3.15 0.14
N ALA A 63 1.63 -2.66 0.01
CA ALA A 63 2.03 -1.38 0.56
C ALA A 63 1.35 -0.20 -0.15
N TYR A 64 1.06 -0.31 -1.45
CA TYR A 64 0.28 0.69 -2.18
C TYR A 64 -1.15 0.76 -1.63
N SER A 65 -1.82 -0.39 -1.49
CA SER A 65 -3.18 -0.46 -0.93
C SER A 65 -3.24 0.06 0.51
N THR A 66 -2.24 -0.29 1.33
CA THR A 66 -2.11 0.19 2.71
C THR A 66 -2.00 1.72 2.74
N ALA A 67 -1.11 2.29 1.92
CA ALA A 67 -0.96 3.74 1.85
C ALA A 67 -2.26 4.45 1.45
N ILE A 68 -2.98 3.93 0.44
CA ILE A 68 -4.27 4.49 0.01
C ILE A 68 -5.32 4.45 1.13
N ASN A 69 -5.37 3.36 1.90
CA ASN A 69 -6.31 3.19 3.00
C ASN A 69 -5.97 4.03 4.24
N MET A 70 -4.70 4.43 4.42
CA MET A 70 -4.28 5.32 5.51
C MET A 70 -4.60 6.80 5.22
N ILE A 71 -4.84 7.18 3.96
CA ILE A 71 -5.13 8.58 3.59
C ILE A 71 -6.32 9.17 4.37
N PRO A 72 -7.49 8.51 4.47
CA PRO A 72 -8.60 9.01 5.27
C PRO A 72 -8.27 9.18 6.75
N ILE A 73 -7.34 8.40 7.30
CA ILE A 73 -6.94 8.46 8.70
C ILE A 73 -6.00 9.65 8.92
N ASP A 74 -4.94 9.74 8.11
CA ASP A 74 -3.87 10.72 8.28
C ASP A 74 -4.25 12.13 7.78
N PHE A 75 -5.11 12.22 6.77
CA PHE A 75 -5.49 13.47 6.11
C PHE A 75 -6.95 13.87 6.35
N ASN A 76 -7.63 13.31 7.35
CA ASN A 76 -9.05 13.58 7.64
C ASN A 76 -9.40 15.08 7.73
N ARG A 77 -8.47 15.93 8.20
CA ARG A 77 -8.69 17.38 8.35
C ARG A 77 -8.55 18.16 7.05
N ASN A 78 -7.97 17.57 6.01
CA ASN A 78 -7.74 18.24 4.73
C ASN A 78 -8.81 17.84 3.70
N ARG A 79 -9.77 18.74 3.47
CA ARG A 79 -10.88 18.51 2.53
C ARG A 79 -10.43 18.31 1.08
N LYS A 80 -9.34 18.95 0.64
CA LYS A 80 -8.86 18.84 -0.75
C LYS A 80 -8.27 17.46 -1.01
N VAL A 81 -7.45 16.97 -0.07
CA VAL A 81 -6.91 15.61 -0.12
C VAL A 81 -8.04 14.58 -0.09
N MET A 82 -9.01 14.74 0.82
CA MET A 82 -10.15 13.82 0.91
C MET A 82 -11.02 13.82 -0.35
N ALA A 83 -11.23 14.98 -0.99
CA ALA A 83 -11.96 15.05 -2.26
C ALA A 83 -11.21 14.33 -3.39
N ALA A 84 -9.90 14.56 -3.52
CA ALA A 84 -9.08 13.88 -4.52
C ALA A 84 -9.02 12.37 -4.29
N TRP A 85 -8.93 11.93 -3.02
CA TRP A 85 -8.95 10.53 -2.64
C TRP A 85 -10.26 9.87 -3.04
N LYS A 86 -11.40 10.52 -2.74
CA LYS A 86 -12.73 9.99 -3.10
C LYS A 86 -12.86 9.82 -4.62
N THR A 87 -12.48 10.84 -5.40
CA THR A 87 -12.49 10.75 -6.87
C THR A 87 -11.58 9.63 -7.39
N TYR A 88 -10.40 9.45 -6.79
CA TYR A 88 -9.50 8.36 -7.15
C TYR A 88 -10.13 6.99 -6.87
N ILE A 89 -10.69 6.79 -5.67
CA ILE A 89 -11.37 5.55 -5.28
C ILE A 89 -12.57 5.24 -6.19
N GLU A 90 -13.41 6.24 -6.47
CA GLU A 90 -14.54 6.10 -7.40
C GLU A 90 -14.07 5.68 -8.80
N THR A 91 -12.91 6.16 -9.24
CA THR A 91 -12.34 5.80 -10.54
C THR A 91 -11.84 4.36 -10.54
N ILE A 92 -11.10 3.91 -9.52
CA ILE A 92 -10.59 2.53 -9.50
C ILE A 92 -11.70 1.48 -9.30
N MET A 93 -12.80 1.85 -8.64
CA MET A 93 -13.95 0.97 -8.43
C MET A 93 -14.88 0.90 -9.64
N PHE A 94 -14.74 1.81 -10.61
CA PHE A 94 -15.53 1.80 -11.82
C PHE A 94 -15.05 0.69 -12.76
N GLN A 95 -15.98 -0.14 -13.23
CA GLN A 95 -15.70 -1.21 -14.19
C GLN A 95 -15.95 -0.69 -15.62
N PRO A 96 -14.92 -0.39 -16.43
CA PRO A 96 -15.11 0.14 -17.77
C PRO A 96 -15.59 -0.96 -18.75
N SER A 97 -16.34 -0.55 -19.78
CA SER A 97 -16.56 -1.39 -20.95
C SER A 97 -15.26 -1.62 -21.72
N ALA A 98 -15.16 -2.70 -22.49
CA ALA A 98 -13.94 -3.05 -23.24
C ALA A 98 -13.46 -1.92 -24.17
N GLU A 99 -14.39 -1.14 -24.75
CA GLU A 99 -14.12 0.00 -25.63
C GLU A 99 -13.50 1.20 -24.87
N ASN A 100 -13.81 1.35 -23.58
CA ASN A 100 -13.37 2.48 -22.76
C ASN A 100 -12.16 2.17 -21.86
N ALA A 101 -11.64 0.95 -21.89
CA ALA A 101 -10.60 0.47 -20.98
C ALA A 101 -9.34 1.37 -20.99
N ALA A 102 -8.84 1.74 -22.18
CA ALA A 102 -7.65 2.59 -22.31
C ALA A 102 -7.85 4.03 -21.81
N SER A 103 -9.04 4.61 -22.06
CA SER A 103 -9.39 5.93 -21.51
C SER A 103 -9.52 5.88 -19.99
N HIS A 104 -10.09 4.79 -19.47
CA HIS A 104 -10.23 4.57 -18.04
C HIS A 104 -8.88 4.46 -17.34
N GLU A 105 -7.94 3.73 -17.92
CA GLU A 105 -6.59 3.60 -17.38
C GLU A 105 -5.87 4.95 -17.28
N THR A 106 -5.95 5.77 -18.33
CA THR A 106 -5.41 7.15 -18.32
C THR A 106 -6.05 8.00 -17.20
N LYS A 107 -7.36 7.84 -16.95
CA LYS A 107 -8.07 8.54 -15.87
C LYS A 107 -7.59 8.09 -14.49
N ILE A 108 -7.31 6.80 -14.29
CA ILE A 108 -6.74 6.27 -13.04
C ILE A 108 -5.41 6.97 -12.74
N TYR A 109 -4.48 7.00 -13.70
CA TYR A 109 -3.17 7.66 -13.52
C TYR A 109 -3.30 9.16 -13.27
N THR A 110 -4.21 9.82 -13.99
CA THR A 110 -4.48 11.25 -13.81
C THR A 110 -4.99 11.54 -12.39
N ASN A 111 -5.99 10.79 -11.94
CA ASN A 111 -6.57 10.96 -10.61
C ASN A 111 -5.60 10.55 -9.48
N GLN A 112 -4.75 9.55 -9.71
CA GLN A 112 -3.66 9.19 -8.81
C GLN A 112 -2.65 10.33 -8.67
N THR A 113 -2.23 10.93 -9.79
CA THR A 113 -1.31 12.07 -9.81
C THR A 113 -1.90 13.25 -9.04
N LYS A 114 -3.17 13.58 -9.30
CA LYS A 114 -3.88 14.67 -8.61
C LYS A 114 -3.99 14.45 -7.10
N LEU A 115 -4.26 13.20 -6.67
CA LEU A 115 -4.25 12.83 -5.25
C LEU A 115 -2.88 13.07 -4.62
N ILE A 116 -1.82 12.57 -5.25
CA ILE A 116 -0.45 12.74 -4.77
C ILE A 116 -0.06 14.23 -4.72
N PHE A 117 -0.44 15.02 -5.73
CA PHE A 117 -0.21 16.46 -5.77
C PHE A 117 -0.87 17.20 -4.59
N GLU A 118 -2.15 16.94 -4.31
CA GLU A 118 -2.85 17.55 -3.18
C GLU A 118 -2.26 17.13 -1.82
N ILE A 119 -1.76 15.89 -1.70
CA ILE A 119 -1.05 15.42 -0.50
C ILE A 119 0.28 16.17 -0.32
N MET A 120 1.09 16.29 -1.39
CA MET A 120 2.37 17.01 -1.33
C MET A 120 2.16 18.48 -0.96
N LYS A 121 1.16 19.13 -1.56
CA LYS A 121 0.77 20.50 -1.25
C LYS A 121 0.30 20.65 0.19
N CYS A 122 -0.47 19.69 0.72
CA CYS A 122 -0.88 19.68 2.13
C CYS A 122 0.32 19.65 3.08
N LEU A 123 1.40 18.96 2.71
CA LEU A 123 2.60 18.83 3.54
C LEU A 123 3.62 19.97 3.35
N GLY A 124 3.38 20.84 2.38
CA GLY A 124 4.21 22.01 2.07
C GLY A 124 5.37 21.71 1.12
N TYR A 125 5.25 20.68 0.27
CA TYR A 125 6.22 20.43 -0.80
C TYR A 125 5.81 21.17 -2.07
N ASP A 126 6.76 21.89 -2.67
CA ASP A 126 6.60 22.55 -3.97
C ASP A 126 7.09 21.61 -5.09
N LEU A 127 6.18 20.80 -5.63
CA LEU A 127 6.41 20.04 -6.86
C LEU A 127 5.28 20.32 -7.87
N SER A 128 5.62 20.35 -9.15
CA SER A 128 4.63 20.46 -10.22
C SER A 128 3.96 19.12 -10.50
N GLU A 129 2.71 19.13 -10.97
CA GLU A 129 1.99 17.91 -11.35
C GLU A 129 2.71 17.15 -12.48
N THR A 130 3.38 17.88 -13.38
CA THR A 130 4.22 17.33 -14.46
C THR A 130 5.47 16.63 -13.93
N ASP A 131 6.09 17.14 -12.87
CA ASP A 131 7.23 16.47 -12.24
C ASP A 131 6.77 15.17 -11.59
N ILE A 132 5.57 15.14 -10.99
CA ILE A 132 5.02 13.93 -10.38
C ILE A 132 4.76 12.86 -11.45
N GLN A 133 4.22 13.21 -12.61
CA GLN A 133 3.98 12.27 -13.70
C GLN A 133 5.27 11.71 -14.30
N THR A 134 6.30 12.55 -14.44
CA THR A 134 7.52 12.21 -15.20
C THR A 134 8.63 11.61 -14.33
N SER A 135 8.72 11.98 -13.05
CA SER A 135 9.77 11.52 -12.11
C SER A 135 9.56 10.11 -11.57
N ALA A 136 8.52 9.43 -12.05
CA ALA A 136 8.12 8.14 -11.57
C ALA A 136 9.10 7.08 -12.12
N TYR A 137 10.02 6.63 -11.26
CA TYR A 137 10.97 5.56 -11.59
C TYR A 137 10.54 4.22 -10.99
N ALA A 138 10.46 3.20 -11.84
CA ALA A 138 10.49 1.80 -11.47
C ALA A 138 11.60 1.13 -12.28
N ALA A 139 12.42 0.30 -11.64
CA ALA A 139 13.47 -0.43 -12.35
C ALA A 139 12.83 -1.38 -13.37
N GLY A 140 13.07 -1.17 -14.66
CA GLY A 140 12.47 -1.97 -15.74
C GLY A 140 12.73 -3.47 -15.58
N GLY A 141 13.90 -3.86 -15.05
CA GLY A 141 14.22 -5.26 -14.72
C GLY A 141 13.32 -5.85 -13.62
N PHE A 142 12.89 -5.05 -12.64
CA PHE A 142 11.92 -5.49 -11.63
C PHE A 142 10.56 -5.76 -12.26
N VAL A 143 10.07 -4.83 -13.09
CA VAL A 143 8.78 -4.97 -13.79
C VAL A 143 8.78 -6.19 -14.71
N ALA A 144 9.86 -6.40 -15.47
CA ALA A 144 10.00 -7.56 -16.34
C ALA A 144 10.00 -8.88 -15.56
N ARG A 145 10.72 -8.94 -14.43
CA ARG A 145 10.74 -10.12 -13.55
C ARG A 145 9.35 -10.42 -12.96
N ASP A 146 8.65 -9.39 -12.50
CA ASP A 146 7.33 -9.54 -11.88
C ASP A 146 6.29 -10.03 -12.91
N ASN A 147 6.29 -9.45 -14.11
CA ASN A 147 5.45 -9.89 -15.22
C ASN A 147 5.70 -11.36 -15.57
N LEU A 148 6.97 -11.77 -15.66
CA LEU A 148 7.33 -13.17 -15.93
C LEU A 148 6.79 -14.11 -14.84
N MET A 149 6.87 -13.70 -13.58
CA MET A 149 6.36 -14.48 -12.45
C MET A 149 4.83 -14.59 -12.49
N MET A 150 4.12 -13.50 -12.80
CA MET A 150 2.67 -13.53 -12.98
C MET A 150 2.24 -14.43 -14.15
N ASP A 151 2.98 -14.40 -15.27
CA ASP A 151 2.71 -15.25 -16.42
C ASP A 151 2.94 -16.73 -16.10
N ALA A 152 3.98 -17.05 -15.33
CA ALA A 152 4.22 -18.40 -14.83
C ALA A 152 3.06 -18.89 -13.95
N TRP A 153 2.58 -18.06 -13.02
CA TRP A 153 1.42 -18.38 -12.17
C TRP A 153 0.14 -18.58 -12.98
N ARG A 154 -0.09 -17.78 -14.02
CA ARG A 154 -1.24 -17.93 -14.94
C ARG A 154 -1.14 -19.18 -15.84
N ALA A 155 0.06 -19.74 -16.01
CA ALA A 155 0.28 -20.94 -16.80
C ALA A 155 0.03 -22.23 -16.01
N TRP A 156 0.23 -22.23 -14.70
CA TRP A 156 0.06 -23.42 -13.85
C TRP A 156 -1.29 -24.13 -13.99
N PRO A 157 -2.45 -23.44 -13.95
CA PRO A 157 -3.74 -24.11 -14.17
C PRO A 157 -3.85 -24.76 -15.55
N ARG A 158 -3.26 -24.14 -16.58
CA ARG A 158 -3.27 -24.69 -17.94
C ARG A 158 -2.42 -25.95 -18.03
N ILE A 159 -1.27 -25.97 -17.36
CA ILE A 159 -0.40 -27.14 -17.29
C ILE A 159 -1.11 -28.27 -16.53
N ALA A 160 -1.75 -27.97 -15.39
CA ALA A 160 -2.53 -28.96 -14.64
C ALA A 160 -3.64 -29.58 -15.50
N ASN A 161 -4.45 -28.74 -16.16
CA ASN A 161 -5.51 -29.21 -17.06
C ASN A 161 -4.97 -30.06 -18.23
N ALA A 162 -3.80 -29.69 -18.79
CA ALA A 162 -3.18 -30.46 -19.85
C ALA A 162 -2.66 -31.83 -19.36
N LEU A 163 -2.12 -31.90 -18.14
CA LEU A 163 -1.67 -33.14 -17.51
C LEU A 163 -2.85 -34.06 -17.14
N GLU A 164 -3.95 -33.50 -16.63
CA GLU A 164 -5.19 -34.25 -16.38
C GLU A 164 -5.73 -34.85 -17.68
N ALA A 165 -5.86 -34.04 -18.74
CA ALA A 165 -6.30 -34.51 -20.05
C ALA A 165 -5.37 -35.61 -20.62
N GLN A 166 -4.06 -35.47 -20.42
CA GLN A 166 -3.10 -36.50 -20.83
C GLN A 166 -3.26 -37.79 -20.02
N THR A 167 -3.50 -37.69 -18.71
CA THR A 167 -3.71 -38.85 -17.83
C THR A 167 -5.00 -39.59 -18.21
N ASP A 168 -6.08 -38.88 -18.51
CA ASP A 168 -7.35 -39.47 -18.96
C ASP A 168 -7.20 -40.21 -20.30
N ILE A 169 -6.28 -39.79 -21.17
CA ILE A 169 -5.99 -40.47 -22.44
C ILE A 169 -5.08 -41.69 -22.23
N ILE A 170 -4.09 -41.60 -21.33
CA ILE A 170 -3.09 -42.67 -21.12
C ILE A 170 -3.66 -43.82 -20.28
N THR A 171 -4.49 -43.53 -19.29
CA THR A 171 -4.99 -44.53 -18.33
C THR A 171 -5.79 -45.66 -19.01
N PRO A 172 -6.71 -45.39 -19.97
CA PRO A 172 -7.41 -46.44 -20.71
C PRO A 172 -6.49 -47.23 -21.64
N VAL A 173 -5.49 -46.57 -22.24
CA VAL A 173 -4.55 -47.20 -23.19
C VAL A 173 -3.60 -48.16 -22.49
N GLN A 174 -3.03 -47.77 -21.34
CA GLN A 174 -2.15 -48.64 -20.55
C GLN A 174 -2.90 -49.84 -19.96
N VAL A 175 -4.15 -49.67 -19.52
CA VAL A 175 -4.99 -50.77 -19.03
C VAL A 175 -5.32 -51.76 -20.15
N ALA A 176 -5.57 -51.29 -21.38
CA ALA A 176 -5.80 -52.15 -22.54
C ALA A 176 -4.53 -52.88 -23.00
N GLU A 177 -3.37 -52.20 -22.98
CA GLU A 177 -2.09 -52.77 -23.41
C GLU A 177 -1.54 -53.80 -22.40
N GLN A 178 -1.74 -53.57 -21.09
CA GLN A 178 -1.34 -54.50 -20.03
C GLN A 178 -2.21 -55.77 -19.98
N LYS A 179 -3.48 -55.69 -20.41
CA LYS A 179 -4.38 -56.84 -20.56
C LYS A 179 -4.08 -57.69 -21.81
N SER A 180 -3.35 -57.11 -22.77
CA SER A 180 -3.00 -57.74 -24.06
C SER A 180 -1.61 -58.38 -24.06
N ARG A 181 -0.79 -58.16 -23.02
CA ARG A 181 0.50 -58.84 -22.84
C ARG A 181 0.24 -60.27 -22.35
N PRO A 182 0.56 -61.32 -23.14
CA PRO A 182 0.40 -62.69 -22.68
C PRO A 182 1.32 -62.94 -21.48
N ASN A 183 0.73 -63.53 -20.45
CA ASN A 183 1.40 -63.87 -19.20
C ASN A 183 2.47 -64.94 -19.49
N ALA A 184 3.70 -64.52 -19.76
CA ALA A 184 4.84 -65.40 -20.02
C ALA A 184 5.33 -66.04 -18.71
N MET A 185 4.46 -66.76 -18.01
CA MET A 185 4.82 -67.47 -16.77
C MET A 185 3.90 -68.67 -16.48
N THR A 186 3.51 -69.44 -17.49
CA THR A 186 2.90 -70.77 -17.29
C THR A 186 3.20 -71.70 -18.46
N ALA A 187 4.46 -72.09 -18.63
CA ALA A 187 4.83 -73.28 -19.41
C ALA A 187 5.49 -74.30 -18.47
N LYS A 188 4.66 -74.96 -17.64
CA LYS A 188 5.08 -76.16 -16.91
C LYS A 188 4.93 -77.35 -17.87
N GLN A 189 6.06 -77.93 -18.28
CA GLN A 189 6.14 -79.18 -19.04
C GLN A 189 5.38 -80.32 -18.36
N PRO A 190 4.70 -81.20 -19.12
CA PRO A 190 4.07 -82.38 -18.54
C PRO A 190 5.12 -83.47 -18.27
N ARG A 191 5.17 -83.98 -17.03
CA ARG A 191 5.87 -85.22 -16.69
C ARG A 191 5.09 -86.39 -17.30
N LYS A 192 5.76 -87.19 -18.15
CA LYS A 192 5.26 -88.49 -18.58
C LYS A 192 5.41 -89.53 -17.44
N PRO A 193 4.49 -90.50 -17.34
CA PRO A 193 4.57 -91.59 -16.37
C PRO A 193 5.74 -92.54 -16.67
#